data_AF-A0A947FXV6-F1
#
_entry.id   AF-A0A947FXV6-F1
#
_cell.length_a   1.000
_cell.length_b   1.000
_cell.length_c   1.000
_cell.angle_alpha   90.00
_cell.angle_beta   90.00
_cell.angle_gamma   90.00
#
_symmetry.space_group_name_H-M   'P 1'
#
loop_
_entity.id
_entity.type
_entity.pdbx_description
1 polymer ?
#
loop_
_entity_poly.entity_id
_entity_poly.type
_entity_poly.pdbx_seq_one_letter_code
_entity_poly.pdbx_strand_id
1 'polypeptide(L)'
;MGARLLGLMLAGVLLSAGCEQITSASEPEAEAEKLPEIVPNLPEVPTLPPAPFPTTYEDESYSVFGLRQRPSKLLDVDLGVTGYIIEIYEPPACKKRKKEECPKVAAPHMFIADTADQTDRVEQLLVVGYADNQEQLQRARRGRRTTTIAGEVVVPRDLAVGNKVRVKGHFTLISSGGFNTSNGLLEYASHETLAKGPAK
;
A
#
# COMPACT_ATOMS: atom_id res chain seq x y z
N MET A 1 -34.65 71.29 -2.25
CA MET A 1 -33.61 72.21 -1.76
C MET A 1 -32.28 71.60 -2.22
N GLY A 2 -31.73 72.04 -3.36
CA GLY A 2 -30.60 72.98 -3.44
C GLY A 2 -29.28 72.20 -3.27
N ALA A 3 -28.25 72.23 -4.11
CA ALA A 3 -27.81 73.22 -5.09
C ALA A 3 -26.62 72.61 -5.91
N ARG A 4 -26.51 73.01 -7.20
CA ARG A 4 -25.30 73.56 -7.88
C ARG A 4 -23.99 72.72 -7.96
N LEU A 5 -23.12 72.78 -8.97
CA LEU A 5 -22.99 73.35 -10.33
C LEU A 5 -21.59 72.85 -10.83
N LEU A 6 -21.36 72.79 -12.16
CA LEU A 6 -20.09 72.92 -12.94
C LEU A 6 -18.75 72.47 -12.30
N GLY A 7 -17.89 71.64 -12.92
CA GLY A 7 -17.43 71.62 -14.32
C GLY A 7 -15.91 71.91 -14.34
N LEU A 8 -15.11 71.17 -15.13
CA LEU A 8 -14.02 71.69 -15.99
C LEU A 8 -13.22 70.54 -16.65
N MET A 9 -13.11 70.63 -17.98
CA MET A 9 -12.15 69.96 -18.85
C MET A 9 -10.81 70.70 -18.85
N LEU A 10 -9.68 70.00 -18.94
CA LEU A 10 -8.39 70.47 -19.49
C LEU A 10 -7.56 69.22 -19.85
N ALA A 11 -7.44 68.81 -21.11
CA ALA A 11 -6.54 69.33 -22.15
C ALA A 11 -5.04 69.08 -21.85
N GLY A 12 -4.44 68.17 -22.62
CA GLY A 12 -3.00 67.92 -22.66
C GLY A 12 -2.60 67.33 -24.02
N VAL A 13 -2.49 68.19 -25.02
CA VAL A 13 -1.94 67.92 -26.36
C VAL A 13 -0.47 68.35 -26.37
N LEU A 14 0.45 67.46 -26.76
CA LEU A 14 1.79 67.75 -27.29
C LEU A 14 2.18 66.57 -28.21
N LEU A 15 1.98 66.65 -29.53
CA LEU A 15 2.90 67.15 -30.57
C LEU A 15 4.29 66.48 -30.58
N SER A 16 4.54 65.62 -31.57
CA SER A 16 5.61 65.83 -32.56
C SER A 16 5.61 64.72 -33.62
N ALA A 17 5.84 65.16 -34.86
CA ALA A 17 5.83 64.40 -36.09
C ALA A 17 7.15 63.62 -36.30
N GLY A 18 7.09 62.58 -37.12
CA GLY A 18 8.26 61.88 -37.65
C GLY A 18 7.87 60.72 -38.55
N CYS A 19 7.73 60.99 -39.85
CA CYS A 19 7.78 59.98 -40.89
C CYS A 19 9.14 59.27 -40.82
N GLU A 20 9.19 57.95 -40.93
CA GLU A 20 10.20 57.31 -41.77
C GLU A 20 9.71 55.91 -42.14
N GLN A 21 9.51 55.69 -43.44
CA GLN A 21 9.30 54.37 -44.00
C GLN A 21 10.57 53.56 -43.76
N ILE A 22 10.48 52.53 -42.92
CA ILE A 22 11.56 51.54 -42.82
C ILE A 22 11.45 50.68 -44.07
N THR A 23 12.29 51.03 -45.04
CA THR A 23 12.63 50.20 -46.18
C THR A 23 13.16 48.86 -45.65
N SER A 24 12.44 47.79 -45.93
CA SER A 24 12.92 46.43 -45.72
C SER A 24 14.08 46.21 -46.69
N ALA A 25 15.30 46.38 -46.19
CA ALA A 25 16.50 45.93 -46.86
C ALA A 25 16.46 44.39 -46.85
N SER A 26 16.23 43.81 -48.02
CA SER A 26 16.39 42.40 -48.28
C SER A 26 17.85 42.01 -48.03
N GLU A 27 18.09 41.29 -46.93
CA GLU A 27 19.32 40.55 -46.69
C GLU A 27 19.40 39.38 -47.69
N PRO A 28 20.58 39.06 -48.25
CA PRO A 28 20.75 37.85 -49.02
C PRO A 28 20.60 36.63 -48.09
N GLU A 29 19.70 35.71 -48.42
CA GLU A 29 19.60 34.40 -47.77
C GLU A 29 20.97 33.72 -47.81
N ALA A 30 21.68 33.73 -46.68
CA ALA A 30 22.79 32.81 -46.48
C ALA A 30 22.19 31.40 -46.42
N GLU A 31 22.46 30.59 -47.45
CA GLU A 31 22.12 29.17 -47.47
C GLU A 31 22.70 28.52 -46.21
N ALA A 32 21.83 28.23 -45.24
CA ALA A 32 22.21 27.51 -44.04
C ALA A 32 22.58 26.07 -44.45
N GLU A 33 23.88 25.75 -44.47
CA GLU A 33 24.35 24.38 -44.60
C GLU A 33 23.70 23.52 -43.51
N LYS A 34 22.75 22.68 -43.92
CA LYS A 34 22.04 21.77 -43.03
C LYS A 34 23.04 20.67 -42.64
N LEU A 35 23.52 20.72 -41.40
CA LEU A 35 24.34 19.66 -40.82
C LEU A 35 23.63 18.31 -41.02
N PRO A 36 24.37 17.23 -41.37
CA PRO A 36 23.77 15.92 -41.60
C PRO A 36 23.00 15.49 -40.34
N GLU A 37 21.79 14.95 -40.53
CA GLU A 37 20.98 14.42 -39.44
C GLU A 37 21.75 13.31 -38.72
N ILE A 38 22.23 13.63 -37.52
CA ILE A 38 22.87 12.68 -36.63
C ILE A 38 21.76 11.73 -36.17
N VAL A 39 21.75 10.50 -36.66
CA VAL A 39 20.89 9.44 -36.12
C VAL A 39 21.62 8.84 -34.92
N PRO A 40 21.18 9.13 -33.68
CA PRO A 40 21.82 8.57 -32.49
C PRO A 40 21.59 7.05 -32.48
N ASN A 41 22.67 6.28 -32.58
CA ASN A 41 22.66 4.83 -32.37
C ASN A 41 22.67 4.55 -30.87
N LEU A 42 21.50 4.69 -30.24
CA LEU A 42 21.29 4.33 -28.84
C LEU A 42 21.17 2.80 -28.74
N PRO A 43 21.86 2.16 -27.76
CA PRO A 43 21.65 0.75 -27.50
C PRO A 43 20.18 0.50 -27.14
N GLU A 44 19.68 -0.70 -27.46
CA GLU A 44 18.32 -1.09 -27.10
C GLU A 44 18.14 -1.03 -25.58
N VAL A 45 17.04 -0.41 -25.14
CA VAL A 45 16.72 -0.29 -23.71
C VAL A 45 16.44 -1.71 -23.19
N PRO A 46 17.15 -2.18 -22.15
CA PRO A 46 16.86 -3.47 -21.55
C PRO A 46 15.42 -3.52 -21.05
N THR A 47 14.65 -4.51 -21.50
CA THR A 47 13.28 -4.72 -21.00
C THR A 47 13.33 -5.30 -19.60
N LEU A 48 12.67 -4.65 -18.65
CA LEU A 48 12.52 -5.19 -17.29
C LEU A 48 11.62 -6.43 -17.32
N PRO A 49 11.94 -7.47 -16.52
CA PRO A 49 11.04 -8.59 -16.35
C PRO A 49 9.69 -8.11 -15.78
N PRO A 50 8.59 -8.77 -16.14
CA PRO A 50 7.29 -8.44 -15.59
C PRO A 50 7.29 -8.62 -14.06
N ALA A 51 6.44 -7.86 -13.38
CA ALA A 51 6.27 -7.99 -11.94
C ALA A 51 5.86 -9.45 -11.58
N PRO A 52 6.39 -10.01 -10.48
CA PRO A 52 6.13 -11.40 -10.11
C PRO A 52 4.66 -11.66 -9.75
N PHE A 53 3.96 -10.62 -9.26
CA PHE A 53 2.56 -10.70 -8.84
C PHE A 53 1.79 -9.44 -9.28
N PRO A 54 0.46 -9.55 -9.51
CA PRO A 54 -0.38 -8.37 -9.75
C PRO A 54 -0.44 -7.50 -8.49
N THR A 55 -0.75 -6.20 -8.61
CA THR A 55 -0.93 -5.34 -7.42
C THR A 55 -2.24 -5.62 -6.68
N THR A 56 -3.28 -5.94 -7.44
CA THR A 56 -4.64 -6.21 -6.97
C THR A 56 -5.22 -7.34 -7.82
N TYR A 57 -6.03 -8.18 -7.22
CA TYR A 57 -6.79 -9.23 -7.91
C TYR A 57 -8.12 -8.67 -8.43
N GLU A 58 -8.85 -9.48 -9.22
CA GLU A 58 -10.14 -9.11 -9.82
C GLU A 58 -11.23 -8.82 -8.78
N ASP A 59 -11.07 -9.34 -7.57
CA ASP A 59 -11.98 -9.15 -6.44
C ASP A 59 -11.63 -7.94 -5.56
N GLU A 60 -10.80 -7.04 -6.09
CA GLU A 60 -10.29 -5.81 -5.45
C GLU A 60 -9.38 -6.05 -4.23
N SER A 61 -9.07 -7.31 -3.89
CA SER A 61 -8.11 -7.61 -2.84
C SER A 61 -6.68 -7.34 -3.32
N TYR A 62 -5.83 -6.83 -2.43
CA TYR A 62 -4.41 -6.64 -2.69
C TYR A 62 -3.67 -7.98 -2.61
N SER A 63 -2.65 -8.13 -3.45
CA SER A 63 -1.59 -9.10 -3.19
C SER A 63 -0.65 -8.58 -2.10
N VAL A 64 0.15 -9.45 -1.48
CA VAL A 64 1.14 -9.02 -0.49
C VAL A 64 2.18 -8.10 -1.15
N PHE A 65 2.62 -8.46 -2.36
CA PHE A 65 3.47 -7.64 -3.20
C PHE A 65 2.88 -6.26 -3.50
N GLY A 66 1.62 -6.20 -3.91
CA GLY A 66 0.93 -4.96 -4.27
C GLY A 66 0.78 -4.00 -3.10
N LEU A 67 0.43 -4.54 -1.93
CA LEU A 67 0.37 -3.80 -0.68
C LEU A 67 1.74 -3.16 -0.34
N ARG A 68 2.82 -3.93 -0.55
CA ARG A 68 4.19 -3.51 -0.25
C ARG A 68 4.80 -2.52 -1.23
N GLN A 69 4.28 -2.42 -2.45
CA GLN A 69 4.74 -1.39 -3.37
C GLN A 69 4.28 0.02 -2.99
N ARG A 70 3.17 0.14 -2.26
CA ARG A 70 2.53 1.44 -2.00
C ARG A 70 2.14 1.64 -0.53
N PRO A 71 3.01 1.31 0.46
CA PRO A 71 2.65 1.32 1.87
C PRO A 71 2.18 2.71 2.30
N SER A 72 2.88 3.78 1.91
CA SER A 72 2.50 5.16 2.28
C SER A 72 1.12 5.61 1.80
N LYS A 73 0.54 4.95 0.79
CA LYS A 73 -0.80 5.26 0.28
C LYS A 73 -1.89 4.38 0.89
N LEU A 74 -1.51 3.23 1.45
CA LEU A 74 -2.43 2.19 1.91
C LEU A 74 -2.44 2.05 3.44
N LEU A 75 -1.50 2.69 4.14
CA LEU A 75 -1.47 2.76 5.60
C LEU A 75 -2.73 3.44 6.14
N ASP A 76 -3.19 2.90 7.27
CA ASP A 76 -4.36 3.31 8.03
C ASP A 76 -5.67 3.23 7.23
N VAL A 77 -5.77 2.21 6.36
CA VAL A 77 -6.95 1.92 5.54
C VAL A 77 -7.44 0.50 5.76
N ASP A 78 -8.76 0.32 5.78
CA ASP A 78 -9.40 -0.99 5.76
C ASP A 78 -9.38 -1.58 4.35
N LEU A 79 -8.79 -2.75 4.21
CA LEU A 79 -8.61 -3.40 2.90
C LEU A 79 -8.63 -4.93 3.00
N GLY A 80 -8.73 -5.57 1.83
CA GLY A 80 -8.60 -7.02 1.69
C GLY A 80 -7.22 -7.39 1.16
N VAL A 81 -6.60 -8.44 1.72
CA VAL A 81 -5.35 -9.02 1.22
C VAL A 81 -5.56 -10.50 0.95
N THR A 82 -5.19 -10.96 -0.25
CA THR A 82 -5.23 -12.37 -0.62
C THR A 82 -3.82 -12.96 -0.59
N GLY A 83 -3.67 -14.11 0.05
CA GLY A 83 -2.39 -14.81 0.16
C GLY A 83 -2.52 -16.20 0.77
N TYR A 84 -1.42 -16.95 0.78
CA TYR A 84 -1.31 -18.24 1.44
C TYR A 84 -0.81 -18.07 2.87
N ILE A 85 -1.42 -18.77 3.82
CA ILE A 85 -0.92 -18.83 5.21
C ILE A 85 0.36 -19.65 5.21
N ILE A 86 1.49 -19.01 5.47
CA ILE A 86 2.81 -19.64 5.48
C ILE A 86 3.14 -20.20 6.86
N GLU A 87 2.78 -19.45 7.89
CA GLU A 87 3.10 -19.78 9.26
C GLU A 87 2.03 -19.22 10.19
N ILE A 88 1.66 -20.01 11.20
CA ILE A 88 0.85 -19.56 12.32
C ILE A 88 1.73 -19.72 13.55
N TYR A 89 1.87 -18.66 14.33
CA TYR A 89 2.69 -18.71 15.54
C TYR A 89 2.18 -19.78 16.51
N GLU A 90 3.09 -20.67 16.89
CA GLU A 90 2.87 -21.66 17.93
C GLU A 90 3.70 -21.32 19.17
N PRO A 91 3.08 -21.28 20.37
CA PRO A 91 3.81 -21.03 21.60
C PRO A 91 4.90 -22.07 21.84
N PRO A 92 6.10 -21.67 22.31
CA PRO A 92 7.13 -22.63 22.66
C PRO A 92 6.68 -23.54 23.81
N ALA A 93 7.02 -24.82 23.74
CA ALA A 93 6.66 -25.78 24.78
C ALA A 93 7.28 -25.41 26.13
N CYS A 94 6.47 -25.20 27.17
CA CYS A 94 6.99 -25.01 28.52
C CYS A 94 7.22 -26.35 29.22
N LYS A 95 8.48 -26.73 29.40
CA LYS A 95 8.89 -28.03 29.96
C LYS A 95 8.99 -28.07 31.50
N LYS A 96 8.48 -27.08 32.26
CA LYS A 96 8.68 -27.03 33.72
C LYS A 96 7.41 -26.67 34.52
N ARG A 97 7.35 -27.21 35.75
CA ARG A 97 6.24 -27.07 36.71
C ARG A 97 6.11 -25.66 37.33
N LYS A 98 7.09 -24.77 37.11
CA LYS A 98 7.08 -23.38 37.60
C LYS A 98 6.89 -22.41 36.42
N LYS A 99 5.84 -21.58 36.50
CA LYS A 99 5.46 -20.58 35.47
C LYS A 99 6.56 -19.54 35.20
N GLU A 100 7.45 -19.30 36.16
CA GLU A 100 8.51 -18.28 36.10
C GLU A 100 9.62 -18.60 35.10
N GLU A 101 9.79 -19.86 34.70
CA GLU A 101 10.82 -20.28 33.74
C GLU A 101 10.29 -20.51 32.32
N CYS A 102 8.98 -20.33 32.09
CA CYS A 102 8.40 -20.46 30.76
C CYS A 102 8.75 -19.23 29.91
N PRO A 103 9.07 -19.40 28.61
CA PRO A 103 9.20 -18.26 27.70
C PRO A 103 7.92 -17.44 27.67
N LYS A 104 8.06 -16.12 27.50
CA LYS A 104 6.90 -15.25 27.28
C LYS A 104 6.19 -15.66 26.00
N VAL A 105 4.90 -15.90 26.11
CA VAL A 105 4.05 -16.30 24.98
C VAL A 105 3.54 -15.06 24.27
N ALA A 106 3.76 -14.98 22.96
CA ALA A 106 3.22 -13.90 22.15
C ALA A 106 1.72 -14.11 21.87
N ALA A 107 1.02 -13.00 21.61
CA ALA A 107 -0.35 -13.07 21.13
C ALA A 107 -0.43 -13.80 19.76
N PRO A 108 -1.58 -14.42 19.44
CA PRO A 108 -1.78 -15.08 18.16
C PRO A 108 -1.50 -14.16 16.96
N HIS A 109 -0.64 -14.63 16.07
CA HIS A 109 -0.34 -13.98 14.80
C HIS A 109 0.00 -15.02 13.74
N MET A 110 -0.16 -14.65 12.47
CA MET A 110 0.19 -15.48 11.33
C MET A 110 0.87 -14.67 10.25
N PHE A 111 1.54 -15.36 9.34
CA PHE A 111 2.20 -14.77 8.19
C PHE A 111 1.54 -15.28 6.91
N ILE A 112 1.23 -14.36 6.00
CA ILE A 112 0.69 -14.68 4.67
C ILE A 112 1.63 -14.19 3.57
N ALA A 113 1.66 -14.86 2.42
CA ALA A 113 2.45 -14.47 1.25
C ALA A 113 1.74 -14.78 -0.06
N ASP A 114 2.25 -14.25 -1.18
CA ASP A 114 1.67 -14.48 -2.51
C ASP A 114 1.84 -15.93 -3.01
N THR A 115 2.83 -16.67 -2.50
CA THR A 115 3.07 -18.09 -2.79
C THR A 115 3.13 -18.93 -1.52
N ALA A 116 2.72 -20.20 -1.59
CA ALA A 116 2.63 -21.11 -0.44
C ALA A 116 4.00 -21.58 0.10
N ASP A 117 5.04 -21.48 -0.72
CA ASP A 117 6.42 -21.91 -0.44
C ASP A 117 7.34 -20.74 -0.05
N GLN A 118 6.78 -19.53 0.13
CA GLN A 118 7.54 -18.34 0.44
C GLN A 118 8.29 -18.45 1.78
N THR A 119 9.62 -18.47 1.74
CA THR A 119 10.46 -18.56 2.95
C THR A 119 10.99 -17.23 3.46
N ASP A 120 11.10 -16.22 2.61
CA ASP A 120 11.64 -14.91 2.98
C ASP A 120 10.60 -14.11 3.78
N ARG A 121 10.98 -13.73 5.00
CA ARG A 121 10.13 -12.95 5.91
C ARG A 121 9.82 -11.57 5.32
N VAL A 122 10.72 -10.99 4.53
CA VAL A 122 10.49 -9.68 3.90
C VAL A 122 9.46 -9.71 2.78
N GLU A 123 9.03 -10.91 2.35
CA GLU A 123 7.99 -11.15 1.35
C GLU A 123 6.67 -11.65 1.97
N GLN A 124 6.64 -11.82 3.31
CA GLN A 124 5.44 -12.20 4.05
C GLN A 124 4.80 -11.03 4.80
N LEU A 125 3.48 -10.93 4.81
CA LEU A 125 2.71 -9.96 5.59
C LEU A 125 2.30 -10.57 6.95
N LEU A 126 2.52 -9.81 8.02
CA LEU A 126 2.08 -10.16 9.37
C LEU A 126 0.58 -9.84 9.52
N VAL A 127 -0.19 -10.81 10.01
CA VAL A 127 -1.61 -10.67 10.34
C VAL A 127 -1.82 -10.96 11.82
N VAL A 128 -2.49 -10.04 12.53
CA VAL A 128 -2.66 -10.06 13.99
C VAL A 128 -4.11 -9.75 14.38
N GLY A 129 -4.46 -9.85 15.66
CA GLY A 129 -5.76 -9.38 16.16
C GLY A 129 -6.94 -10.35 15.97
N TYR A 130 -6.72 -11.53 15.37
CA TYR A 130 -7.77 -12.55 15.24
C TYR A 130 -8.07 -13.30 16.55
N ALA A 131 -7.26 -13.10 17.59
CA ALA A 131 -7.45 -13.55 18.96
C ALA A 131 -6.54 -12.74 19.91
N ASP A 132 -7.00 -12.46 21.13
CA ASP A 132 -6.23 -11.71 22.13
C ASP A 132 -5.12 -12.54 22.77
N ASN A 133 -5.33 -13.86 22.88
CA ASN A 133 -4.37 -14.76 23.49
C ASN A 133 -4.53 -16.22 23.01
N GLN A 134 -3.52 -17.04 23.31
CA GLN A 134 -3.45 -18.44 22.89
C GLN A 134 -4.55 -19.30 23.48
N GLU A 135 -5.00 -19.02 24.71
CA GLU A 135 -6.06 -19.80 25.34
C GLU A 135 -7.39 -19.63 24.60
N GLN A 136 -7.70 -18.40 24.21
CA GLN A 136 -8.89 -18.08 23.43
C GLN A 136 -8.87 -18.77 22.07
N LEU A 137 -7.73 -18.74 21.35
CA LEU A 137 -7.56 -19.47 20.10
C LEU A 137 -7.75 -21.00 20.29
N GLN A 138 -7.18 -21.57 21.35
CA GLN A 138 -7.35 -23.00 21.67
C GLN A 138 -8.80 -23.36 22.05
N ARG A 139 -9.54 -22.46 22.70
CA ARG A 139 -10.98 -22.66 22.96
C ARG A 139 -11.77 -22.64 21.66
N ALA A 140 -11.45 -21.72 20.74
CA ALA A 140 -12.07 -21.65 19.41
C ALA A 140 -11.86 -22.93 18.60
N ARG A 141 -10.61 -23.42 18.55
CA ARG A 141 -10.23 -24.69 17.89
C ARG A 141 -10.97 -25.90 18.46
N ARG A 142 -11.34 -25.87 19.74
CA ARG A 142 -12.19 -26.90 20.41
C ARG A 142 -13.69 -26.72 20.16
N GLY A 143 -14.09 -25.86 19.23
CA GLY A 143 -15.48 -25.66 18.85
C GLY A 143 -16.26 -24.66 19.70
N ARG A 144 -15.63 -24.00 20.68
CA ARG A 144 -16.29 -22.96 21.49
C ARG A 144 -16.36 -21.65 20.71
N ARG A 145 -17.50 -20.95 20.75
CA ARG A 145 -17.59 -19.61 20.13
C ARG A 145 -16.89 -18.64 21.07
N THR A 146 -15.86 -17.96 20.58
CA THR A 146 -15.11 -16.95 21.32
C THR A 146 -14.98 -15.71 20.44
N THR A 147 -15.11 -14.55 21.04
CA THR A 147 -14.83 -13.25 20.42
C THR A 147 -13.64 -12.63 21.11
N THR A 148 -12.95 -11.70 20.43
CA THR A 148 -11.93 -10.84 21.05
C THR A 148 -12.50 -10.06 22.25
N ILE A 149 -11.63 -9.49 23.10
CA ILE A 149 -12.04 -8.70 24.27
C ILE A 149 -12.93 -7.53 23.86
N ALA A 150 -12.63 -6.89 22.73
CA ALA A 150 -13.47 -5.84 22.15
C ALA A 150 -14.84 -6.35 21.64
N GLY A 151 -14.99 -7.66 21.45
CA GLY A 151 -16.22 -8.29 20.96
C GLY A 151 -16.42 -8.19 19.44
N GLU A 152 -15.56 -7.45 18.75
CA GLU A 152 -15.68 -7.11 17.33
C GLU A 152 -15.33 -8.28 16.40
N VAL A 153 -14.42 -9.15 16.83
CA VAL A 153 -13.88 -10.23 16.00
C VAL A 153 -14.26 -11.59 16.57
N VAL A 154 -14.89 -12.44 15.76
CA VAL A 154 -15.08 -13.86 16.08
C VAL A 154 -13.79 -14.61 15.77
N VAL A 155 -13.24 -15.29 16.77
CA VAL A 155 -11.97 -16.02 16.63
C VAL A 155 -12.13 -17.15 15.62
N PRO A 156 -11.31 -17.17 14.55
CA PRO A 156 -11.44 -18.13 13.47
C PRO A 156 -11.00 -19.53 13.91
N ARG A 157 -11.52 -20.56 13.23
CA ARG A 157 -11.30 -21.98 13.56
C ARG A 157 -10.62 -22.76 12.46
N ASP A 158 -10.62 -22.21 11.25
CA ASP A 158 -10.23 -22.84 9.99
C ASP A 158 -8.92 -22.27 9.43
N LEU A 159 -8.23 -21.39 10.15
CA LEU A 159 -6.87 -20.97 9.82
C LEU A 159 -5.92 -22.17 9.91
N ALA A 160 -5.34 -22.54 8.79
CA ALA A 160 -4.34 -23.59 8.68
C ALA A 160 -3.23 -23.18 7.70
N VAL A 161 -2.00 -23.56 8.01
CA VAL A 161 -0.84 -23.37 7.12
C VAL A 161 -1.11 -24.05 5.78
N GLY A 162 -0.82 -23.35 4.68
CA GLY A 162 -1.06 -23.76 3.31
C GLY A 162 -2.42 -23.32 2.75
N ASN A 163 -3.38 -22.90 3.57
CA ASN A 163 -4.64 -22.35 3.06
C ASN A 163 -4.40 -21.06 2.29
N LYS A 164 -5.04 -20.93 1.12
CA LYS A 164 -5.20 -19.63 0.45
C LYS A 164 -6.38 -18.92 1.07
N VAL A 165 -6.14 -17.73 1.60
CA VAL A 165 -7.14 -16.93 2.30
C VAL A 165 -7.21 -15.53 1.71
N ARG A 166 -8.39 -14.95 1.83
CA ARG A 166 -8.63 -13.52 1.67
C ARG A 166 -8.95 -12.93 3.02
N VAL A 167 -8.02 -12.16 3.58
CA VAL A 167 -8.15 -11.54 4.90
C VAL A 167 -8.58 -10.10 4.73
N LYS A 168 -9.63 -9.68 5.43
CA LYS A 168 -10.02 -8.27 5.55
C LYS A 168 -9.54 -7.73 6.89
N GLY A 169 -9.01 -6.52 6.89
CA GLY A 169 -8.51 -5.90 8.10
C GLY A 169 -8.02 -4.48 7.88
N HIS A 170 -7.53 -3.87 8.95
CA HIS A 170 -6.96 -2.53 8.95
C HIS A 170 -5.45 -2.62 8.74
N PHE A 171 -4.92 -2.03 7.67
CA PHE A 171 -3.47 -2.05 7.40
C PHE A 171 -2.79 -0.91 8.15
N THR A 172 -1.91 -1.22 9.10
CA THR A 172 -1.23 -0.22 9.94
C THR A 172 0.17 -0.67 10.32
N LEU A 173 0.97 0.21 10.92
CA LEU A 173 2.30 -0.14 11.42
C LEU A 173 2.24 -0.73 12.84
N ILE A 174 1.24 -0.31 13.63
CA ILE A 174 1.12 -0.66 15.05
C ILE A 174 -0.31 -1.14 15.32
N SER A 175 -0.47 -2.40 15.70
CA SER A 175 -1.80 -2.94 16.05
C SER A 175 -2.25 -2.49 17.43
N SER A 176 -3.56 -2.50 17.69
CA SER A 176 -4.12 -2.29 19.04
C SER A 176 -3.55 -3.28 20.09
N GLY A 177 -3.20 -4.51 19.66
CA GLY A 177 -2.61 -5.56 20.48
C GLY A 177 -1.09 -5.43 20.74
N GLY A 178 -0.46 -4.33 20.30
CA GLY A 178 0.95 -4.02 20.60
C GLY A 178 1.99 -4.64 19.65
N PHE A 179 1.59 -5.28 18.55
CA PHE A 179 2.52 -5.62 17.48
C PHE A 179 2.94 -4.37 16.72
N ASN A 180 4.20 -4.35 16.26
CA ASN A 180 4.76 -3.28 15.45
C ASN A 180 5.68 -3.87 14.38
N THR A 181 5.57 -3.37 13.14
CA THR A 181 6.47 -3.69 12.03
C THR A 181 6.63 -2.46 11.15
N SER A 182 7.86 -2.21 10.68
CA SER A 182 8.17 -1.11 9.75
C SER A 182 7.55 -1.28 8.37
N ASN A 183 7.20 -2.51 7.99
CA ASN A 183 6.68 -2.85 6.68
C ASN A 183 5.15 -3.03 6.69
N GLY A 184 4.50 -2.62 7.79
CA GLY A 184 3.07 -2.79 8.02
C GLY A 184 2.65 -4.19 8.44
N LEU A 185 1.50 -4.25 9.08
CA LEU A 185 0.75 -5.44 9.47
C LEU A 185 -0.72 -5.23 9.13
N LEU A 186 -1.46 -6.33 9.04
CA LEU A 186 -2.91 -6.32 8.88
C LEU A 186 -3.56 -6.69 10.21
N GLU A 187 -4.28 -5.76 10.81
CA GLU A 187 -5.13 -6.00 11.98
C GLU A 187 -6.44 -6.64 11.52
N TYR A 188 -6.61 -7.90 11.86
CA TYR A 188 -7.64 -8.77 11.33
C TYR A 188 -9.06 -8.32 11.73
N ALA A 189 -9.97 -8.32 10.76
CA ALA A 189 -11.40 -8.20 10.98
C ALA A 189 -12.14 -9.50 10.63
N SER A 190 -11.87 -10.06 9.45
CA SER A 190 -12.49 -11.31 8.98
C SER A 190 -11.64 -11.98 7.90
N HIS A 191 -11.98 -13.21 7.52
CA HIS A 191 -11.39 -13.83 6.35
C HIS A 191 -12.36 -14.77 5.64
N GLU A 192 -11.99 -15.13 4.42
CA GLU A 192 -12.57 -16.22 3.63
C GLU A 192 -11.45 -17.18 3.22
N THR A 193 -11.68 -18.49 3.38
CA THR A 193 -10.76 -19.52 2.88
C THR A 193 -11.12 -19.85 1.42
N LEU A 194 -10.28 -19.40 0.49
CA LEU A 194 -10.47 -19.59 -0.96
C LEU A 194 -10.06 -20.99 -1.42
N ALA A 195 -9.00 -21.54 -0.83
CA ALA A 195 -8.53 -22.89 -1.09
C ALA A 195 -7.88 -23.48 0.16
N LYS A 196 -8.13 -24.77 0.43
CA LYS A 196 -7.47 -25.48 1.52
C LYS A 196 -6.08 -25.94 1.07
N GLY A 197 -5.10 -25.80 1.96
CA GLY A 197 -3.78 -26.37 1.76
C GLY A 197 -3.82 -27.90 1.73
N PRO A 198 -2.74 -28.56 1.27
CA PRO A 198 -2.63 -30.01 1.40
C PRO A 198 -2.75 -30.40 2.88
N ALA A 199 -3.56 -31.42 3.17
CA ALA A 199 -3.67 -31.96 4.52
C ALA A 199 -2.29 -32.49 4.93
N LYS A 200 -1.75 -31.98 6.05
CA LYS A 200 -0.57 -32.52 6.70
C LYS A 200 -0.96 -33.68 7.60
#